data_AF-Q6ZXR9-F1
#
_entry.id   AF-Q6ZXR9-F1
#
_cell.length_a   1.000
_cell.length_b   1.000
_cell.length_c   1.000
_cell.angle_alpha   90.00
_cell.angle_beta   90.00
_cell.angle_gamma   90.00
#
_symmetry.space_group_name_H-M   'P 1'
#
loop_
_entity.id
_entity.type
_entity.pdbx_description
1 polymer ?
#
loop_
_entity_poly.entity_id
_entity_poly.type
_entity_poly.pdbx_seq_one_letter_code
_entity_poly.pdbx_strand_id
1 'polypeptide(L)'
;RRDTGVPAFTVMSCDNLPHNGEVARKALLAFAERLDPGLARWIATHVSFPNAMVDRITPMTSPAHRRQLAQRHDVEDAWPVVCEPFVQWVLEDRFSAGRPAWEKVGVQFTDD
;
A
#
# COMPACT_ATOMS: atom_id res chain seq x y z
N ARG A 1 2.24 6.91 19.59
CA ARG A 1 2.19 5.42 19.65
C ARG A 1 3.24 4.89 20.61
N ARG A 2 4.54 5.06 20.33
CA ARG A 2 5.65 4.76 21.26
C ARG A 2 5.37 5.24 22.69
N ASP A 3 5.14 6.54 22.85
CA ASP A 3 5.04 7.17 24.18
C ASP A 3 3.76 6.80 24.94
N THR A 4 2.78 6.20 24.25
CA THR A 4 1.51 5.74 24.83
C THR A 4 1.41 4.21 24.86
N GLY A 5 2.50 3.49 24.62
CA GLY A 5 2.54 2.02 24.65
C GLY A 5 1.74 1.32 23.55
N VAL A 6 1.31 2.05 22.52
CA VAL A 6 0.54 1.47 21.40
C VAL A 6 1.53 0.86 20.39
N PRO A 7 1.36 -0.42 19.97
CA PRO A 7 2.27 -1.10 19.03
C PRO A 7 2.48 -0.33 17.73
N ALA A 8 3.58 -0.54 17.03
CA ALA A 8 3.79 0.03 15.69
C ALA A 8 2.77 -0.52 14.67
N PHE A 9 2.68 0.13 13.51
CA PHE A 9 1.94 -0.35 12.35
C PHE A 9 2.91 -0.60 11.20
N THR A 10 2.50 -1.39 10.22
CA THR A 10 3.25 -1.60 8.96
C THR A 10 3.12 -0.37 8.06
N VAL A 11 4.21 0.03 7.42
CA VAL A 11 4.19 0.99 6.31
C VAL A 11 4.34 0.18 5.02
N MET A 12 3.24 0.00 4.28
CA MET A 12 3.19 -0.83 3.08
C MET A 12 3.06 0.06 1.85
N SER A 13 4.13 0.13 1.04
CA SER A 13 4.08 0.90 -0.20
C SER A 13 3.33 0.12 -1.28
N CYS A 14 2.52 0.83 -2.04
CA CYS A 14 1.85 0.33 -3.25
C CYS A 14 2.21 1.19 -4.48
N ASP A 15 3.34 1.91 -4.41
CA ASP A 15 3.88 2.62 -5.56
C ASP A 15 4.70 1.68 -6.44
N ASN A 16 4.71 1.96 -7.75
CA ASN A 16 5.49 1.21 -8.74
C ASN A 16 6.96 1.67 -8.72
N LEU A 17 7.70 1.22 -7.71
CA LEU A 17 9.12 1.45 -7.53
C LEU A 17 9.81 0.10 -7.25
N PRO A 18 11.00 -0.14 -7.81
CA PRO A 18 11.83 -1.26 -7.36
C PRO A 18 12.11 -1.15 -5.86
N HIS A 19 11.90 -2.25 -5.12
CA HIS A 19 12.05 -2.31 -3.67
C HIS A 19 11.32 -1.16 -2.94
N ASN A 20 10.06 -0.94 -3.28
CA ASN A 20 9.23 0.15 -2.76
C ASN A 20 9.13 0.20 -1.22
N GLY A 21 9.16 -0.95 -0.55
CA GLY A 21 9.25 -1.06 0.91
C GLY A 21 10.55 -0.49 1.45
N GLU A 22 11.69 -0.87 0.87
CA GLU A 22 13.01 -0.34 1.26
C GLU A 22 13.16 1.16 0.96
N VAL A 23 12.58 1.65 -0.15
CA VAL A 23 12.53 3.09 -0.44
C VAL A 23 11.75 3.84 0.64
N ALA A 24 10.56 3.35 1.02
CA ALA A 24 9.75 3.93 2.08
C ALA A 24 10.49 3.90 3.43
N ARG A 25 11.13 2.77 3.76
CA ARG A 25 11.95 2.60 4.96
C ARG A 25 13.08 3.62 5.01
N LYS A 26 13.85 3.73 3.93
CA LYS A 26 14.98 4.68 3.83
C LYS A 26 14.51 6.12 3.99
N ALA A 27 13.44 6.51 3.31
CA ALA A 27 12.90 7.86 3.39
C ALA A 27 12.45 8.20 4.82
N LEU A 28 11.68 7.31 5.45
CA LEU A 28 11.15 7.55 6.79
C LEU A 28 12.26 7.57 7.86
N LEU A 29 13.21 6.64 7.80
CA LEU A 29 14.32 6.61 8.75
C LEU A 29 15.24 7.82 8.58
N ALA A 30 15.56 8.22 7.35
CA ALA A 30 16.37 9.42 7.11
C ALA A 30 15.70 10.69 7.63
N PHE A 31 14.38 10.80 7.51
CA PHE A 31 13.63 11.90 8.09
C PHE A 31 13.63 11.85 9.63
N ALA A 32 13.31 10.68 10.21
CA ALA A 32 13.25 10.50 11.65
C ALA A 32 14.61 10.76 12.33
N GLU A 33 15.72 10.35 11.71
CA GLU A 33 17.07 10.56 12.25
C GLU A 33 17.39 12.05 12.44
N ARG A 34 16.87 12.91 11.57
CA ARG A 34 17.05 14.37 11.66
C ARG A 34 16.18 15.02 12.74
N LEU A 35 15.13 14.33 13.17
CA LEU A 35 14.23 14.81 14.22
C LEU A 35 14.64 14.30 15.60
N ASP A 36 14.81 12.98 15.73
CA ASP A 36 15.16 12.28 16.96
C ASP A 36 15.78 10.91 16.60
N PRO A 37 17.10 10.71 16.80
CA PRO A 37 17.76 9.42 16.58
C PRO A 37 17.16 8.26 17.40
N GLY A 38 16.61 8.55 18.59
CA GLY A 38 15.89 7.57 19.40
C GLY A 38 14.57 7.14 18.75
N LEU A 39 13.87 8.06 18.08
CA LEU A 39 12.69 7.75 17.28
C LEU A 39 13.05 6.92 16.05
N ALA A 40 14.10 7.31 15.31
CA ALA A 40 14.56 6.56 14.15
C ALA A 40 14.89 5.10 14.51
N ARG A 41 15.61 4.90 15.61
CA ARG A 41 15.92 3.55 16.13
C ARG A 41 14.67 2.78 16.51
N TRP A 42 13.73 3.43 17.19
CA TRP A 42 12.46 2.79 17.55
C TRP A 42 11.68 2.37 16.30
N ILE A 43 11.58 3.24 15.28
CA ILE A 43 10.93 2.92 13.99
C ILE A 43 11.63 1.73 13.32
N ALA A 44 12.96 1.77 13.22
CA ALA A 44 13.75 0.73 12.57
C ALA A 44 13.55 -0.66 13.20
N THR A 45 13.26 -0.72 14.50
CA THR A 45 13.04 -1.99 15.22
C THR A 45 11.58 -2.45 15.19
N HIS A 46 10.61 -1.53 15.19
CA HIS A 46 9.20 -1.88 15.42
C HIS A 46 8.32 -1.80 14.16
N VAL A 47 8.74 -1.07 13.12
CA VAL A 47 7.96 -0.87 11.90
C VAL A 47 8.49 -1.77 10.78
N SER A 48 7.58 -2.48 10.13
CA SER A 48 7.83 -3.31 8.95
C SER A 48 7.53 -2.53 7.68
N PHE A 49 8.31 -2.80 6.64
CA PHE A 49 8.24 -2.15 5.33
C PHE A 49 8.28 -3.21 4.21
N PRO A 50 7.22 -4.02 4.04
CA PRO A 50 7.22 -5.08 3.04
C PRO A 50 7.34 -4.49 1.63
N ASN A 51 8.17 -5.11 0.80
CA ASN A 51 8.16 -4.84 -0.64
C ASN A 51 6.93 -5.46 -1.30
N ALA A 52 6.47 -4.82 -2.38
CA ALA A 52 5.33 -5.28 -3.17
C ALA A 52 5.56 -5.06 -4.65
N MET A 53 5.03 -5.98 -5.46
CA MET A 53 4.71 -5.74 -6.86
C MET A 53 3.20 -5.57 -6.99
N VAL A 54 2.76 -4.41 -7.48
CA VAL A 54 1.34 -4.10 -7.72
C VAL A 54 1.11 -3.90 -9.20
N ASP A 55 0.05 -4.49 -9.74
CA ASP A 55 -0.27 -4.35 -11.15
C ASP A 55 -1.77 -4.29 -11.40
N ARG A 56 -2.19 -3.15 -11.98
CA ARG A 56 -3.51 -2.90 -12.54
C ARG A 56 -3.55 -1.56 -13.28
N ILE A 57 -3.73 -1.57 -14.59
CA ILE A 57 -3.94 -0.33 -15.35
C ILE A 57 -5.26 0.31 -14.91
N THR A 58 -5.15 1.53 -14.37
CA THR A 58 -6.26 2.29 -13.80
C THR A 58 -6.25 3.71 -14.37
N PRO A 59 -6.93 3.95 -15.50
CA PRO A 59 -6.99 5.28 -16.12
C PRO A 59 -7.63 6.31 -15.20
N MET A 60 -7.32 7.59 -15.44
CA MET A 60 -8.03 8.68 -14.81
C MET A 60 -9.52 8.64 -15.18
N THR A 61 -10.36 9.00 -14.22
CA THR A 61 -11.81 9.07 -14.44
C THR A 61 -12.15 10.22 -15.36
N SER A 62 -12.94 9.95 -16.41
CA SER A 62 -13.39 10.94 -17.37
C SER A 62 -14.92 11.06 -17.35
N PRO A 63 -15.48 12.17 -17.87
CA PRO A 63 -16.93 12.28 -18.06
C PRO A 63 -17.52 11.17 -18.95
N ALA A 64 -16.72 10.60 -19.86
CA ALA A 64 -17.14 9.48 -20.70
C ALA A 64 -17.30 8.19 -19.89
N HIS A 65 -16.37 7.89 -18.97
CA HIS A 65 -16.48 6.74 -18.07
C HIS A 65 -17.73 6.82 -17.19
N ARG A 66 -18.03 8.00 -16.65
CA ARG A 66 -19.24 8.25 -15.84
C ARG A 66 -20.53 7.98 -16.63
N ARG A 67 -20.64 8.55 -17.83
CA ARG A 67 -21.79 8.29 -18.71
C ARG A 67 -21.91 6.83 -19.10
N GLN A 68 -20.79 6.16 -19.36
CA GLN A 68 -20.78 4.74 -19.72
C GLN A 68 -21.29 3.87 -18.56
N LEU A 69 -20.92 4.19 -17.31
CA LEU A 69 -21.42 3.50 -16.13
C LEU A 69 -22.94 3.68 -15.99
N ALA A 70 -23.43 4.91 -16.05
CA ALA A 70 -24.87 5.22 -15.97
C ALA A 70 -25.65 4.51 -17.09
N GLN A 71 -25.17 4.56 -18.33
CA GLN A 71 -25.85 3.95 -19.48
C GLN A 71 -25.90 2.42 -19.43
N ARG A 72 -24.84 1.76 -18.93
CA ARG A 72 -24.74 0.29 -18.94
C ARG A 72 -25.33 -0.36 -17.70
N HIS A 73 -25.29 0.33 -16.57
CA HIS A 73 -25.59 -0.25 -15.26
C HIS A 73 -26.63 0.55 -14.47
N ASP A 74 -27.13 1.67 -15.00
CA ASP A 74 -28.09 2.56 -14.31
C ASP A 74 -27.56 3.10 -12.97
N VAL A 75 -26.24 3.30 -12.89
CA VAL A 75 -25.54 3.82 -11.71
C VAL A 75 -25.01 5.21 -12.00
N GLU A 76 -25.57 6.20 -11.31
CA GLU A 76 -25.08 7.58 -11.29
C GLU A 76 -24.03 7.74 -10.18
N ASP A 77 -22.75 7.58 -10.55
CA ASP A 77 -21.61 7.81 -9.67
C ASP A 77 -20.89 9.12 -10.03
N ALA A 78 -20.63 9.94 -9.01
CA ALA A 78 -19.89 11.20 -9.15
C ALA A 78 -18.43 10.96 -9.53
N TRP A 79 -17.83 9.86 -9.09
CA TRP A 79 -16.41 9.56 -9.32
C TRP A 79 -16.10 8.04 -9.31
N PRO A 80 -16.56 7.31 -10.33
CA PRO A 80 -16.29 5.89 -10.45
C PRO A 80 -14.84 5.64 -10.88
N VAL A 81 -14.22 4.58 -10.37
CA VAL A 81 -12.92 4.11 -10.86
C VAL A 81 -13.09 3.09 -11.97
N VAL A 82 -12.44 3.31 -13.11
CA VAL A 82 -12.35 2.31 -14.19
C VAL A 82 -10.97 1.69 -14.19
N CYS A 83 -10.90 0.43 -14.52
CA CYS A 83 -9.66 -0.33 -14.60
C CYS A 83 -9.83 -1.49 -15.57
N GLU A 84 -8.71 -2.08 -15.97
CA GLU A 84 -8.75 -3.31 -16.72
C GLU A 84 -9.19 -4.51 -15.84
N PRO A 85 -9.57 -5.64 -16.47
CA PRO A 85 -9.93 -6.86 -15.74
C PRO A 85 -8.74 -7.50 -15.02
N PHE A 86 -7.53 -7.43 -15.59
CA PHE A 86 -6.34 -7.98 -14.97
C PHE A 86 -6.01 -7.25 -13.66
N VAL A 87 -5.56 -8.01 -12.67
CA VAL A 87 -5.09 -7.50 -11.39
C VAL A 87 -4.13 -8.50 -10.79
N GLN A 88 -2.98 -8.03 -10.31
CA GLN A 88 -2.03 -8.85 -9.60
C GLN A 88 -1.42 -8.07 -8.43
N TRP A 89 -1.18 -8.78 -7.33
CA TRP A 89 -0.47 -8.24 -6.19
C TRP A 89 0.40 -9.34 -5.56
N VAL A 90 1.70 -9.11 -5.55
CA VAL A 90 2.70 -9.93 -4.87
C VAL A 90 3.29 -9.10 -3.73
N LEU A 91 3.43 -9.70 -2.55
CA LEU A 91 3.75 -8.96 -1.33
C LEU A 91 4.66 -9.80 -0.41
N GLU A 92 5.67 -9.18 0.17
CA GLU A 92 6.41 -9.81 1.27
C GLU A 92 5.51 -9.97 2.50
N ASP A 93 5.53 -11.13 3.17
CA ASP A 93 4.71 -11.38 4.37
C ASP A 93 5.34 -10.79 5.65
N ARG A 94 5.53 -9.46 5.69
CA ARG A 94 6.21 -8.76 6.80
C ARG A 94 5.34 -7.65 7.37
N PHE A 95 4.62 -7.96 8.45
CA PHE A 95 3.66 -7.03 9.08
C PHE A 95 3.87 -6.87 10.58
N SER A 96 3.92 -5.63 11.06
CA SER A 96 4.16 -5.32 12.47
C SER A 96 2.94 -5.54 13.37
N ALA A 97 1.74 -5.55 12.80
CA ALA A 97 0.49 -5.59 13.56
C ALA A 97 -0.60 -6.42 12.84
N GLY A 98 -0.20 -7.56 12.28
CA GLY A 98 -1.08 -8.42 11.49
C GLY A 98 -1.48 -7.79 10.15
N ARG A 99 -2.29 -8.54 9.39
CA ARG A 99 -2.83 -8.13 8.09
C ARG A 99 -4.12 -8.91 7.80
N PRO A 100 -4.94 -8.45 6.85
CA PRO A 100 -6.02 -9.26 6.31
C PRO A 100 -5.50 -10.56 5.66
N ALA A 101 -6.38 -11.57 5.58
CA ALA A 101 -6.13 -12.82 4.86
C ALA A 101 -6.27 -12.63 3.34
N TRP A 102 -5.47 -11.73 2.76
CA TRP A 102 -5.53 -11.36 1.35
C TRP A 102 -5.20 -12.52 0.39
N GLU A 103 -4.49 -13.53 0.86
CA GLU A 103 -4.26 -14.78 0.13
C GLU A 103 -5.57 -15.49 -0.25
N LYS A 104 -6.64 -15.29 0.52
CA LYS A 104 -7.96 -15.87 0.22
C LYS A 104 -8.67 -15.19 -0.95
N VAL A 105 -8.17 -14.04 -1.40
CA VAL A 105 -8.75 -13.25 -2.50
C VAL A 105 -7.73 -13.01 -3.62
N GLY A 106 -6.67 -13.81 -3.68
CA GLY A 106 -5.75 -13.88 -4.83
C GLY A 106 -4.42 -13.14 -4.68
N VAL A 107 -4.15 -12.48 -3.55
CA VAL A 107 -2.84 -11.87 -3.30
C VAL A 107 -1.80 -12.96 -3.02
N GLN A 108 -0.62 -12.83 -3.62
CA GLN A 108 0.46 -13.79 -3.48
C GLN A 108 1.45 -13.29 -2.44
N PHE A 109 1.83 -14.17 -1.51
CA PHE A 109 2.89 -13.88 -0.54
C PHE A 109 4.18 -14.59 -0.94
N THR A 110 5.31 -13.90 -0.78
CA THR A 110 6.66 -14.38 -1.06
C THR A 110 7.60 -13.96 0.06
N ASP A 111 8.78 -14.59 0.12
CA ASP A 111 9.83 -14.26 1.09
C ASP A 111 10.72 -13.08 0.62
N ASP A 112 10.75 -12.85 -0.70
CA ASP A 112 11.43 -11.79 -1.47
C ASP A 112 10.62 -11.47 -2.75
#